data_AF-A0A9P5S8R1-F1
#
_entry.id   AF-A0A9P5S8R1-F1
#
_cell.length_a   1.000
_cell.length_b   1.000
_cell.length_c   1.000
_cell.angle_alpha   90.00
_cell.angle_beta   90.00
_cell.angle_gamma   90.00
#
_symmetry.space_group_name_H-M   'P 1'
#
loop_
_entity.id
_entity.type
_entity.pdbx_description
1 polymer ?
#
loop_
_entity_poly.entity_id
_entity_poly.type
_entity_poly.pdbx_seq_one_letter_code
_entity_poly.pdbx_strand_id
1 'polypeptide(L)'
;MLFPGGKRDPTDMSVLDTALREMEEEIFISRDKVEVLGECAPLPNKGCTMKVHPFVGYIKEPIEDLNSIMFNKDEVQKVFTVPLQDLMNPEKRSMVQFRNSKFLYPVWKVDEENITIWGLTAFIIDGVLRRIADKGPAQAIEIPKGATAEKYRPPKPSATEY
;
A
#
# COMPACT_ATOMS: atom_id res chain seq x y z
N MET A 1 9.45 0.97 -1.22
CA MET A 1 8.63 -0.15 -0.76
C MET A 1 7.48 -0.38 -1.72
N LEU A 2 7.13 -1.64 -1.92
CA LEU A 2 6.04 -2.09 -2.78
C LEU A 2 5.46 -3.38 -2.17
N PHE A 3 4.21 -3.67 -2.51
CA PHE A 3 3.66 -5.02 -2.29
C PHE A 3 4.24 -5.97 -3.33
N PRO A 4 4.27 -7.29 -3.06
CA PRO A 4 4.75 -8.23 -4.04
C PRO A 4 4.04 -8.10 -5.38
N GLY A 5 4.77 -8.17 -6.47
CA GLY A 5 4.20 -7.99 -7.80
C GLY A 5 5.16 -7.42 -8.83
N GLY A 6 4.83 -7.69 -10.10
CA GLY A 6 5.67 -7.28 -11.22
C GLY A 6 4.91 -7.13 -12.52
N LYS A 7 5.63 -7.33 -13.62
CA LYS A 7 5.06 -7.23 -14.96
C LYS A 7 4.45 -8.57 -15.34
N ARG A 8 3.34 -8.52 -16.06
CA ARG A 8 2.75 -9.72 -16.65
C ARG A 8 3.74 -10.37 -17.62
N ASP A 9 4.00 -11.65 -17.39
CA ASP A 9 4.71 -12.53 -18.30
C ASP A 9 3.75 -13.10 -19.37
N PRO A 10 4.19 -13.38 -20.62
CA PRO A 10 3.36 -14.03 -21.62
C PRO A 10 2.74 -15.38 -21.19
N THR A 11 3.34 -16.06 -20.21
CA THR A 11 2.85 -17.33 -19.66
C THR A 11 1.77 -17.16 -18.60
N ASP A 12 1.60 -15.96 -18.03
CA ASP A 12 0.59 -15.70 -17.01
C ASP A 12 -0.83 -15.76 -17.61
N MET A 13 -1.67 -16.63 -17.06
CA MET A 13 -3.04 -16.84 -17.55
C MET A 13 -3.94 -15.64 -17.28
N SER A 14 -3.65 -14.86 -16.24
CA SER A 14 -4.41 -13.68 -15.84
C SER A 14 -3.53 -12.69 -15.06
N VAL A 15 -4.05 -11.48 -14.81
CA VAL A 15 -3.37 -10.51 -13.94
C VAL A 15 -3.28 -10.97 -12.47
N LEU A 16 -4.21 -11.83 -12.04
CA LEU A 16 -4.13 -12.46 -10.72
C LEU A 16 -3.00 -13.50 -10.69
N ASP A 17 -2.86 -14.28 -11.76
CA ASP A 17 -1.79 -15.27 -11.90
C ASP A 17 -0.41 -14.60 -11.85
N THR A 18 -0.26 -13.44 -12.51
CA THR A 18 0.93 -12.59 -12.36
C THR A 18 1.19 -12.23 -10.90
N ALA A 19 0.18 -11.73 -10.17
CA ALA A 19 0.37 -11.31 -8.78
C ALA A 19 0.77 -12.49 -7.86
N LEU A 20 0.20 -13.67 -8.08
CA LEU A 20 0.52 -14.88 -7.32
C LEU A 20 1.91 -15.41 -7.65
N ARG A 21 2.30 -15.44 -8.94
CA ARG A 21 3.65 -15.84 -9.37
C ARG A 21 4.71 -14.93 -8.77
N GLU A 22 4.53 -13.62 -8.87
CA GLU A 22 5.49 -12.64 -8.34
C GLU A 22 5.59 -12.73 -6.81
N MET A 23 4.49 -12.97 -6.11
CA MET A 23 4.52 -13.24 -4.65
C MET A 23 5.33 -14.50 -4.32
N GLU A 24 5.16 -15.57 -5.11
CA GLU A 24 5.94 -16.81 -4.96
C GLU A 24 7.43 -16.57 -5.24
N GLU A 25 7.78 -15.78 -6.25
CA GLU A 25 9.16 -15.46 -6.63
C GLU A 25 9.84 -14.54 -5.62
N GLU A 26 9.16 -13.48 -5.17
CA GLU A 26 9.77 -12.43 -4.35
C GLU A 26 9.82 -12.79 -2.86
N ILE A 27 8.75 -13.38 -2.30
CA ILE A 27 8.62 -13.65 -0.86
C ILE A 27 8.35 -15.11 -0.51
N PHE A 28 8.44 -16.02 -1.48
CA PHE A 28 8.32 -17.47 -1.31
C PHE A 28 7.05 -17.94 -0.59
N ILE A 29 5.98 -17.15 -0.65
CA ILE A 29 4.66 -17.56 -0.15
C ILE A 29 3.95 -18.27 -1.30
N SER A 30 3.69 -19.56 -1.12
CA SER A 30 2.96 -20.38 -2.08
C SER A 30 1.50 -19.93 -2.22
N ARG A 31 0.97 -19.91 -3.44
CA ARG A 31 -0.39 -19.43 -3.74
C ARG A 31 -1.50 -20.22 -3.05
N ASP A 32 -1.25 -21.49 -2.69
CA ASP A 32 -2.21 -22.33 -1.95
C ASP A 32 -2.41 -21.87 -0.49
N LYS A 33 -1.41 -21.19 0.09
CA LYS A 33 -1.45 -20.58 1.41
C LYS A 33 -2.19 -19.24 1.44
N VAL A 34 -2.63 -18.73 0.29
CA VAL A 34 -3.33 -17.46 0.17
C VAL A 34 -4.77 -17.68 -0.28
N GLU A 35 -5.71 -17.02 0.40
CA GLU A 35 -7.07 -16.85 -0.06
C GLU A 35 -7.23 -15.47 -0.68
N VAL A 36 -7.60 -15.40 -1.96
CA VAL A 36 -7.80 -14.12 -2.65
C VAL A 36 -9.17 -13.58 -2.27
N LEU A 37 -9.19 -12.46 -1.54
CA LEU A 37 -10.42 -11.80 -1.08
C LEU A 37 -11.06 -10.94 -2.17
N GLY A 38 -10.25 -10.40 -3.09
CA GLY A 38 -10.76 -9.67 -4.25
C GLY A 38 -9.74 -8.73 -4.89
N GLU A 39 -10.17 -8.10 -5.99
CA GLU A 39 -9.41 -7.11 -6.75
C GLU A 39 -9.82 -5.68 -6.36
N CYS A 40 -8.84 -4.79 -6.21
CA CYS A 40 -9.06 -3.36 -6.06
C CYS A 40 -9.16 -2.65 -7.41
N ALA A 41 -9.73 -1.44 -7.41
CA ALA A 41 -9.80 -0.64 -8.62
C ALA A 41 -8.39 -0.43 -9.23
N PRO A 42 -8.18 -0.75 -10.52
CA PRO A 42 -6.86 -0.60 -11.12
C PRO A 42 -6.40 0.85 -11.15
N LEU A 43 -5.09 1.07 -10.98
CA LEU A 43 -4.49 2.39 -10.86
C LEU A 43 -3.37 2.56 -11.90
N PRO A 44 -3.20 3.73 -12.52
CA PRO A 44 -2.06 3.96 -13.39
C PRO A 44 -0.75 4.03 -12.58
N ASN A 45 0.35 3.57 -13.17
CA ASN A 45 1.68 3.88 -12.64
C ASN A 45 1.98 5.38 -12.80
N LYS A 46 3.09 5.85 -12.21
CA LYS A 46 3.49 7.28 -12.23
C LYS A 46 3.54 7.88 -13.64
N GLY A 47 3.92 7.11 -14.65
CA GLY A 47 4.03 7.57 -16.05
C GLY A 47 2.76 7.39 -16.87
N CYS A 48 1.68 6.87 -16.30
CA CYS A 48 0.47 6.46 -17.02
C CYS A 48 0.72 5.50 -18.19
N THR A 49 1.84 4.76 -18.16
CA THR A 49 2.24 3.81 -19.20
C THR A 49 1.73 2.40 -18.91
N MET A 50 1.39 2.11 -17.65
CA MET A 50 0.95 0.81 -17.20
C MET A 50 -0.23 0.96 -16.24
N LYS A 51 -1.10 -0.04 -16.23
CA LYS A 51 -2.18 -0.20 -15.27
C LYS A 51 -1.78 -1.28 -14.26
N VAL A 52 -1.81 -0.93 -12.98
CA VAL A 52 -1.52 -1.82 -11.86
C VAL A 52 -2.84 -2.33 -11.30
N HIS A 53 -2.92 -3.64 -11.10
CA HIS A 53 -4.09 -4.37 -10.62
C HIS A 53 -3.80 -4.91 -9.21
N PRO A 54 -4.22 -4.24 -8.13
CA PRO A 54 -3.93 -4.69 -6.79
C PRO A 54 -4.95 -5.76 -6.35
N PHE A 55 -4.46 -6.82 -5.72
CA PHE A 55 -5.28 -7.87 -5.13
C PHE A 55 -5.10 -7.88 -3.61
N VAL A 56 -6.18 -8.17 -2.89
CA VAL A 56 -6.15 -8.39 -1.44
C VAL A 56 -6.16 -9.89 -1.20
N GLY A 57 -5.11 -10.39 -0.55
CA GLY A 57 -4.99 -11.78 -0.14
C GLY A 57 -4.99 -11.92 1.38
N TYR A 58 -5.61 -12.98 1.87
CA TYR A 58 -5.52 -13.45 3.24
C TYR A 58 -4.55 -14.63 3.30
N ILE A 59 -3.46 -14.48 4.06
CA ILE A 59 -2.52 -15.59 4.30
C ILE A 59 -3.15 -16.49 5.36
N LYS A 60 -3.44 -17.74 5.00
CA LYS A 60 -4.22 -18.68 5.81
C LYS A 60 -3.47 -19.17 7.04
N GLU A 61 -2.15 -19.29 6.94
CA GLU A 61 -1.27 -19.71 8.03
C GLU A 61 -0.70 -18.47 8.72
N PRO A 62 -0.81 -18.36 10.05
CA PRO A 62 -0.22 -17.24 10.77
C PRO A 62 1.31 -17.26 10.61
N ILE A 63 1.88 -16.09 10.33
CA ILE A 63 3.33 -15.91 10.35
C ILE A 63 3.75 -15.68 11.80
N GLU A 64 4.28 -16.71 12.44
CA GLU A 64 4.66 -16.67 13.87
C GLU A 64 5.89 -15.79 14.13
N ASP A 65 6.86 -15.78 13.21
CA ASP A 65 8.04 -14.92 13.26
C ASP A 65 8.30 -14.27 11.90
N LEU A 66 8.17 -12.95 11.83
CA LEU A 66 8.44 -12.18 10.61
C LEU A 66 9.90 -12.27 10.16
N ASN A 67 10.85 -12.46 11.09
CA ASN A 67 12.27 -12.62 10.74
C ASN A 67 12.56 -13.96 10.08
N SER A 68 11.63 -14.91 10.16
CA SER A 68 11.74 -16.21 9.52
C SER A 68 11.20 -16.22 8.08
N ILE A 69 10.59 -15.12 7.61
CA ILE A 69 10.13 -15.00 6.22
C ILE A 69 11.35 -15.04 5.29
N MET A 70 11.39 -16.07 4.46
CA MET A 70 12.35 -16.18 3.37
C MET A 70 11.90 -15.30 2.21
N PHE A 71 12.83 -14.64 1.54
CA PHE A 71 12.57 -13.82 0.35
C PHE A 71 13.74 -13.89 -0.61
N ASN A 72 13.48 -13.61 -1.88
CA ASN A 72 14.50 -13.57 -2.92
C ASN A 72 15.39 -12.33 -2.73
N LYS A 73 16.63 -12.53 -2.30
CA LYS A 73 17.57 -11.43 -1.98
C LYS A 73 18.04 -10.66 -3.21
N ASP A 74 17.86 -11.22 -4.41
CA ASP A 74 18.24 -10.53 -5.66
C ASP A 74 17.22 -9.45 -6.03
N GLU A 75 15.98 -9.54 -5.53
CA GLU A 75 14.88 -8.62 -5.85
C GLU A 75 14.37 -7.87 -4.63
N VAL A 76 14.37 -8.52 -3.47
CA VAL A 76 13.84 -8.01 -2.21
C VAL A 76 14.97 -7.78 -1.21
N GLN A 77 15.10 -6.54 -0.78
CA GLN A 77 16.08 -6.17 0.26
C GLN A 77 15.59 -6.53 1.67
N LYS A 78 14.27 -6.41 1.91
CA LYS A 78 13.66 -6.58 3.22
C LYS A 78 12.15 -6.82 3.10
N VAL A 79 11.64 -7.69 3.97
CA VAL A 79 10.21 -7.87 4.24
C VAL A 79 9.89 -7.34 5.64
N PHE A 80 8.74 -6.69 5.77
CA PHE A 80 8.20 -6.22 7.03
C PHE A 80 6.68 -6.15 6.92
N THR A 81 6.00 -6.03 8.07
CA THR A 81 4.56 -5.79 8.12
C THR A 81 4.27 -4.47 8.79
N VAL A 82 3.09 -3.92 8.54
CA VAL A 82 2.58 -2.76 9.29
C VAL A 82 1.26 -3.19 9.93
N PRO A 83 1.10 -3.05 11.26
CA PRO A 83 -0.16 -3.35 11.91
C PRO A 83 -1.32 -2.57 11.28
N LEU A 84 -2.46 -3.24 11.04
CA LEU A 84 -3.62 -2.56 10.46
C LEU A 84 -4.07 -1.37 11.33
N GLN A 85 -3.97 -1.49 12.66
CA GLN A 85 -4.26 -0.39 13.59
C GLN A 85 -3.41 0.86 13.33
N ASP A 86 -2.16 0.70 12.90
CA ASP A 86 -1.26 1.81 12.58
C ASP A 86 -1.64 2.48 11.27
N LEU A 87 -2.01 1.68 10.27
CA LEU A 87 -2.52 2.20 9.00
C LEU A 87 -3.87 2.92 9.17
N MET A 88 -4.65 2.51 10.17
CA MET A 88 -5.92 3.10 10.54
C MET A 88 -5.76 4.33 11.45
N ASN A 89 -4.60 4.53 12.08
CA ASN A 89 -4.36 5.66 12.98
C ASN A 89 -4.33 6.98 12.19
N PRO A 90 -5.27 7.91 12.46
CA PRO A 90 -5.31 9.26 11.91
C PRO A 90 -3.99 10.03 11.96
N GLU A 91 -3.28 9.93 13.08
CA GLU A 91 -2.07 10.71 13.36
C GLU A 91 -0.88 10.24 12.53
N LYS A 92 -0.90 8.97 12.13
CA LYS A 92 0.10 8.35 11.27
C LYS A 92 -0.11 8.67 9.79
N ARG A 93 -1.28 9.19 9.40
CA ARG A 93 -1.63 9.50 8.01
C ARG A 93 -1.67 11.00 7.75
N SER A 94 -1.01 11.44 6.68
CA SER A 94 -1.04 12.82 6.22
C SER A 94 -1.28 12.92 4.72
N MET A 95 -1.67 14.11 4.27
CA MET A 95 -1.81 14.43 2.84
C MET A 95 -0.77 15.47 2.47
N VAL A 96 0.20 15.09 1.65
CA VAL A 96 1.33 15.97 1.31
C VAL A 96 1.27 16.40 -0.15
N GLN A 97 1.69 17.63 -0.42
CA GLN A 97 1.95 18.07 -1.77
C GLN A 97 3.37 17.62 -2.15
N PHE A 98 3.50 16.86 -3.24
CA PHE A 98 4.81 16.46 -3.73
C PHE A 98 5.31 17.46 -4.78
N ARG A 99 6.43 18.12 -4.50
CA ARG A 99 7.01 19.18 -5.35
C ARG A 99 5.93 20.23 -5.72
N ASN A 100 5.81 20.56 -7.01
CA ASN A 100 4.80 21.49 -7.52
C ASN A 100 3.55 20.77 -8.06
N SER A 101 3.25 19.55 -7.58
CA SER A 101 2.04 18.86 -8.00
C SER A 101 0.80 19.62 -7.56
N LYS A 102 -0.23 19.63 -8.41
CA LYS A 102 -1.54 20.19 -8.06
C LYS A 102 -2.33 19.29 -7.11
N PHE A 103 -1.90 18.04 -6.94
CA PHE A 103 -2.59 17.03 -6.14
C PHE A 103 -1.92 16.82 -4.78
N LEU A 104 -2.73 16.37 -3.83
CA LEU A 104 -2.25 15.88 -2.55
C LEU A 104 -2.16 14.35 -2.59
N TYR A 105 -1.15 13.82 -1.92
CA TYR A 105 -0.82 12.41 -1.90
C TYR A 105 -0.89 11.87 -0.48
N PRO A 106 -1.53 10.71 -0.26
CA PRO A 106 -1.54 10.10 1.06
C PRO A 106 -0.14 9.60 1.40
N VAL A 107 0.26 9.82 2.65
CA VAL A 107 1.53 9.35 3.21
C VAL A 107 1.27 8.83 4.61
N TRP A 108 1.86 7.67 4.93
CA TRP A 108 1.90 7.15 6.28
C TRP A 108 3.30 7.23 6.86
N LYS A 109 3.39 7.65 8.12
CA LYS A 109 4.57 7.46 8.95
C LYS A 109 4.33 6.23 9.82
N VAL A 110 5.21 5.24 9.70
CA VAL A 110 5.19 4.04 10.51
C VAL A 110 6.38 4.11 11.45
N ASP A 111 6.10 4.04 12.75
CA ASP A 111 7.11 4.23 13.80
C ASP A 111 8.17 3.13 13.75
N GLU A 112 7.77 1.92 13.32
CA GLU A 112 8.68 0.83 13.03
C GLU A 112 9.70 1.27 11.97
N GLU A 113 10.95 1.47 12.43
CA GLU A 113 12.11 1.85 11.62
C GLU A 113 12.03 3.19 10.89
N ASN A 114 11.17 4.11 11.34
CA ASN A 114 10.99 5.43 10.70
C ASN A 114 10.63 5.31 9.20
N ILE A 115 9.82 4.30 8.88
CA ILE A 115 9.40 3.98 7.52
C ILE A 115 8.32 4.96 7.08
N THR A 116 8.52 5.58 5.92
CA THR A 116 7.50 6.41 5.27
C THR A 116 6.88 5.66 4.10
N ILE A 117 5.57 5.39 4.14
CA ILE A 117 4.81 4.82 3.03
C ILE A 117 4.26 5.95 2.16
N TRP A 118 4.59 5.93 0.87
CA TRP A 118 4.18 6.96 -0.09
C TRP A 118 4.03 6.37 -1.50
N GLY A 119 3.58 7.21 -2.44
CA GLY A 119 3.47 6.82 -3.85
C GLY A 119 2.35 5.82 -4.12
N LEU A 120 2.56 4.92 -5.09
CA LEU A 120 1.53 3.97 -5.52
C LEU A 120 1.09 3.04 -4.39
N THR A 121 2.03 2.56 -3.55
CA THR A 121 1.75 1.74 -2.38
C THR A 121 0.77 2.43 -1.42
N ALA A 122 0.99 3.72 -1.14
CA ALA A 122 0.09 4.51 -0.31
C ALA A 122 -1.30 4.66 -0.93
N PHE A 123 -1.42 4.81 -2.26
CA PHE A 123 -2.72 4.83 -2.93
C PHE A 123 -3.47 3.50 -2.85
N ILE A 124 -2.75 2.39 -2.99
CA ILE A 124 -3.33 1.04 -2.86
C ILE A 124 -3.87 0.85 -1.44
N ILE A 125 -3.06 1.16 -0.42
CA ILE A 125 -3.48 1.10 0.99
C ILE A 125 -4.70 1.99 1.22
N ASP A 126 -4.67 3.25 0.77
CA ASP A 126 -5.80 4.18 0.93
C ASP A 126 -7.08 3.62 0.31
N GLY A 127 -6.98 3.04 -0.89
CA GLY A 127 -8.11 2.45 -1.61
C GLY A 127 -8.67 1.22 -0.91
N VAL A 128 -7.81 0.34 -0.37
CA VAL A 128 -8.20 -0.84 0.40
C VAL A 128 -8.89 -0.42 1.69
N LEU A 129 -8.26 0.44 2.49
CA LEU A 129 -8.79 0.87 3.79
C LEU A 129 -10.15 1.54 3.66
N ARG A 130 -10.36 2.38 2.63
CA ARG A 130 -11.68 2.99 2.35
C ARG A 130 -12.79 1.98 2.04
N ARG A 131 -12.45 0.75 1.62
CA ARG A 131 -13.42 -0.31 1.31
C ARG A 131 -13.71 -1.20 2.50
N ILE A 132 -12.72 -1.46 3.35
CA ILE A 132 -12.83 -2.43 4.45
C ILE A 132 -13.12 -1.79 5.81
N ALA A 133 -12.92 -0.47 5.95
CA ALA A 133 -13.15 0.22 7.21
C ALA A 133 -14.48 0.97 7.24
N ASP A 134 -15.33 0.63 8.22
CA ASP A 134 -16.54 1.41 8.57
C ASP A 134 -16.20 2.84 9.02
N LYS A 135 -15.06 3.00 9.70
CA LYS A 135 -14.44 4.27 10.08
C LYS A 135 -12.97 4.24 9.67
N GLY A 136 -12.69 4.53 8.40
CA GLY A 136 -11.33 4.54 7.87
C GLY A 136 -10.51 5.76 8.30
N PRO A 137 -9.19 5.77 8.03
CA PRO A 137 -8.37 6.98 8.20
C PRO A 137 -8.80 8.11 7.25
N ALA A 138 -9.69 7.82 6.28
CA ALA A 138 -10.38 8.83 5.48
C ALA A 138 -11.34 9.71 6.29
N GLN A 139 -11.87 9.26 7.43
CA GLN A 139 -12.67 10.10 8.33
C GLN A 139 -11.80 11.08 9.14
N ALA A 140 -10.50 10.82 9.24
CA ALA A 140 -9.57 11.73 9.93
C ALA A 140 -9.14 12.93 9.08
N ILE A 141 -9.28 12.83 7.76
CA ILE A 141 -8.98 13.90 6.83
C ILE A 141 -10.04 13.81 5.73
N GLU A 142 -11.22 14.38 5.97
CA GLU A 142 -12.17 14.62 4.88
C GLU A 142 -11.49 15.54 3.85
N ILE A 143 -11.17 14.97 2.69
CA ILE A 143 -10.69 15.71 1.55
C ILE A 143 -11.88 15.86 0.60
N PRO A 144 -12.41 17.08 0.40
CA PRO A 144 -13.50 17.30 -0.53
C PRO A 144 -13.16 16.77 -1.92
N LYS A 145 -14.15 16.20 -2.64
CA LYS A 145 -13.97 15.81 -4.04
C LYS A 145 -13.43 17.01 -4.84
N GLY A 146 -12.29 16.82 -5.51
CA GLY A 146 -11.64 17.88 -6.30
C GLY A 146 -10.74 18.84 -5.52
N ALA A 147 -10.40 18.52 -4.26
CA ALA A 147 -9.40 19.25 -3.52
C ALA A 147 -8.01 19.14 -4.20
N THR A 148 -7.45 20.30 -4.52
CA THR A 148 -6.07 20.46 -4.97
C THR A 148 -5.22 20.92 -3.79
N ALA A 149 -3.89 20.86 -3.91
CA ALA A 149 -2.99 21.42 -2.90
C ALA A 149 -3.20 22.92 -2.65
N GLU A 150 -3.79 23.64 -3.62
CA GLU A 150 -4.21 25.03 -3.48
C GLU A 150 -5.51 25.19 -2.66
N LYS A 151 -6.41 24.21 -2.73
CA LYS A 151 -7.76 24.25 -2.12
C LYS A 151 -7.83 23.59 -0.75
N TYR A 152 -6.87 22.72 -0.43
CA TYR A 152 -6.82 22.02 0.84
C TYR A 152 -5.41 22.07 1.42
N ARG A 153 -5.28 22.64 2.61
CA ARG A 153 -4.08 22.49 3.45
C ARG A 153 -4.42 21.54 4.58
N PRO A 154 -3.69 20.43 4.76
CA PRO A 154 -3.91 19.58 5.93
C PRO A 154 -3.67 20.41 7.20
N PRO A 155 -4.37 20.10 8.32
CA PRO A 155 -4.04 20.68 9.62
C PRO A 155 -2.56 20.41 9.91
N LYS A 156 -1.84 21.43 10.41
CA LYS A 156 -0.45 21.25 10.84
C LYS A 156 -0.44 20.25 12.00
N PRO A 157 0.54 19.33 12.08
CA PRO A 157 0.74 18.53 13.29
C PRO A 157 0.85 19.47 14.49
N SER A 158 0.22 19.12 15.62
CA SER A 158 0.38 19.89 16.86
C SER A 158 1.86 19.96 17.22
N ALA A 159 2.34 21.14 17.59
CA ALA A 159 3.76 21.45 17.80
C ALA A 159 4.36 20.83 19.08
N THR A 160 3.88 19.67 19.49
CA THR A 160 4.42 18.88 20.59
C THR A 160 5.08 17.65 19.97
N GLU A 161 6.40 17.54 20.15
CA GLU A 161 7.31 16.45 19.72
C GLU A 161 8.18 16.79 18.49
N TYR A 162 9.25 17.54 18.79
CA TYR A 162 10.56 17.49 18.12
C TYR A 162 11.59 17.01 19.13
#